data_AF-A0A9E2UMN0-F1
#
_entry.id   AF-A0A9E2UMN0-F1
#
_cell.length_a   1.000
_cell.length_b   1.000
_cell.length_c   1.000
_cell.angle_alpha   90.00
_cell.angle_beta   90.00
_cell.angle_gamma   90.00
#
_symmetry.space_group_name_H-M   'P 1'
#
loop_
_entity.id
_entity.type
_entity.pdbx_description
1 polymer ?
#
loop_
_entity_poly.entity_id
_entity_poly.type
_entity_poly.pdbx_seq_one_letter_code
_entity_poly.pdbx_strand_id
1 'polypeptide(L)'
;HLLAQKPREEAGGVKLRLVSSQEFPISSSMTGALMDIAPGGLRTLHWHPNADEWQYWIKGKGRLGIFDTGPHVATFDFNPGDIGYVKRNLGHYILNTGDTDLEFLAVFRAPQYQSVSLSDWLTHTPPEMVAQTLNVDPAVIARWPKNAPGIMPE
;
A
#
# COMPACT_ATOMS: atom_id res chain seq x y z
N HIS A 1 -5.85 -1.98 22.81
CA HIS A 1 -6.24 -0.74 22.13
C HIS A 1 -5.35 -0.56 20.90
N LEU A 2 -5.89 -0.16 19.73
CA LEU A 2 -5.14 -0.13 18.46
C LEU A 2 -3.84 0.70 18.56
N LEU A 3 -3.92 1.90 19.14
CA LEU A 3 -2.77 2.79 19.31
C LEU A 3 -1.70 2.28 20.29
N ALA A 4 -2.04 1.31 21.14
CA ALA A 4 -1.08 0.68 22.05
C ALA A 4 -0.28 -0.46 21.39
N GLN A 5 -0.65 -0.88 20.17
CA GLN A 5 0.09 -1.88 19.42
C GLN A 5 1.42 -1.29 18.91
N LYS A 6 2.49 -2.10 18.95
CA LYS A 6 3.71 -1.81 18.20
C LYS A 6 3.37 -1.90 16.69
N PRO A 7 3.64 -0.86 15.89
CA PRO A 7 3.36 -0.91 14.46
C PRO A 7 4.24 -1.97 13.77
N ARG A 8 3.69 -2.58 12.72
CA ARG A 8 4.45 -3.33 11.72
C ARG A 8 5.13 -2.31 10.81
N GLU A 9 6.41 -2.49 10.55
CA GLU A 9 7.13 -1.67 9.58
C GLU A 9 7.00 -2.31 8.20
N GLU A 10 6.55 -1.53 7.22
CA GLU A 10 6.50 -1.93 5.83
C GLU A 10 7.52 -1.13 5.01
N ALA A 11 7.75 -1.60 3.80
CA ALA A 11 8.53 -0.92 2.78
C ALA A 11 8.15 0.56 2.62
N GLY A 12 9.13 1.39 2.27
CA GLY A 12 8.90 2.81 2.01
C GLY A 12 8.61 3.67 3.25
N GLY A 13 8.97 3.17 4.43
CA GLY A 13 8.89 3.92 5.68
C GLY A 13 7.49 3.97 6.29
N VAL A 14 6.61 3.04 5.90
CA VAL A 14 5.24 2.98 6.41
C VAL A 14 5.20 2.22 7.74
N LYS A 15 4.50 2.79 8.72
CA LYS A 15 4.18 2.12 9.98
C LYS A 15 2.69 1.77 9.99
N LEU A 16 2.39 0.48 9.99
CA LEU A 16 1.03 -0.05 9.93
C LEU A 16 0.60 -0.61 11.30
N ARG A 17 -0.55 -0.17 11.80
CA ARG A 17 -1.26 -0.83 12.92
C ARG A 17 -2.56 -1.41 12.40
N LEU A 18 -2.80 -2.69 12.68
CA LEU A 18 -3.92 -3.45 12.12
C LEU A 18 -4.86 -3.91 13.22
N VAL A 19 -6.16 -3.80 12.96
CA VAL A 19 -7.21 -4.45 13.75
C VAL A 19 -8.16 -5.19 12.81
N SER A 20 -7.96 -6.50 12.73
CA SER A 20 -8.79 -7.43 11.97
C SER A 20 -9.58 -8.34 12.91
N SER A 21 -10.29 -9.33 12.37
CA SER A 21 -10.93 -10.38 13.17
C SER A 21 -9.92 -11.25 13.96
N GLN A 22 -8.62 -11.19 13.64
CA GLN A 22 -7.58 -11.89 14.41
C GLN A 22 -7.34 -11.21 15.77
N GLU A 23 -7.28 -9.88 15.80
CA GLU A 23 -7.06 -9.10 17.01
C GLU A 23 -8.38 -8.72 17.72
N PHE A 24 -9.46 -8.55 16.95
CA PHE A 24 -10.77 -8.16 17.46
C PHE A 24 -11.88 -9.05 16.86
N PRO A 25 -12.12 -10.25 17.42
CA PRO A 25 -12.94 -11.29 16.79
C PRO A 25 -14.37 -10.90 16.43
N ILE A 26 -14.97 -9.95 17.15
CA ILE A 26 -16.32 -9.46 16.85
C ILE A 26 -16.37 -8.64 15.54
N SER A 27 -15.24 -8.10 15.08
CA SER A 27 -15.09 -7.39 13.81
C SER A 27 -14.95 -8.38 12.65
N SER A 28 -15.97 -9.20 12.42
CA SER A 28 -15.95 -10.28 11.43
C SER A 28 -16.27 -9.83 10.00
N SER A 29 -16.73 -8.60 9.81
CA SER A 29 -17.13 -8.05 8.50
C SER A 29 -16.26 -6.88 8.04
N MET A 30 -15.32 -6.43 8.88
CA MET A 30 -14.52 -5.24 8.62
C MET A 30 -13.14 -5.34 9.26
N THR A 31 -12.13 -4.76 8.61
CA THR A 31 -10.78 -4.61 9.13
C THR A 31 -10.36 -3.15 9.04
N GLY A 32 -9.69 -2.65 10.07
CA GLY A 32 -9.11 -1.30 10.10
C GLY A 32 -7.58 -1.34 10.07
N ALA A 33 -6.98 -0.45 9.29
CA ALA A 33 -5.54 -0.24 9.20
C ALA A 33 -5.22 1.24 9.41
N LEU A 34 -4.49 1.57 10.46
CA LEU A 34 -3.96 2.91 10.68
C LEU A 34 -2.53 2.95 10.16
N MET A 35 -2.26 3.84 9.21
CA MET A 35 -0.93 3.98 8.61
C MET A 35 -0.34 5.35 8.94
N ASP A 36 0.92 5.36 9.37
CA ASP A 36 1.76 6.55 9.46
C ASP A 36 2.84 6.48 8.38
N ILE A 37 3.06 7.59 7.67
CA ILE A 37 4.07 7.71 6.62
C ILE A 37 4.87 8.99 6.86
N ALA A 38 6.17 8.85 7.10
CA ALA A 38 7.06 10.00 7.29
C ALA A 38 7.14 10.89 6.02
N PRO A 39 7.60 12.15 6.11
CA PRO A 39 7.81 13.00 4.94
C PRO A 39 8.62 12.29 3.84
N GLY A 40 8.13 12.34 2.60
CA GLY A 40 8.71 11.63 1.46
C GLY A 40 8.52 10.11 1.44
N GLY A 41 7.93 9.53 2.47
CA GLY A 41 7.63 8.09 2.53
C GLY A 41 6.53 7.67 1.54
N LEU A 42 6.57 6.40 1.16
CA LEU A 42 5.67 5.83 0.16
C LEU A 42 5.10 4.50 0.64
N ARG A 43 3.77 4.40 0.73
CA ARG A 43 3.10 3.11 0.64
C ARG A 43 3.19 2.61 -0.79
N THR A 44 4.08 1.65 -0.99
CA THR A 44 4.49 1.12 -2.29
C THR A 44 3.33 0.57 -3.11
N LEU A 45 3.54 0.41 -4.43
CA LEU A 45 2.48 -0.08 -5.31
C LEU A 45 1.97 -1.46 -4.87
N HIS A 46 0.67 -1.54 -4.63
CA HIS A 46 0.01 -2.75 -4.17
C HIS A 46 -1.46 -2.78 -4.61
N TRP A 47 -2.13 -3.90 -4.35
CA TRP A 47 -3.59 -4.02 -4.46
C TRP A 47 -4.15 -4.92 -3.37
N HIS A 48 -5.47 -4.82 -3.17
CA HIS A 48 -6.21 -5.66 -2.23
C HIS A 48 -7.07 -6.66 -3.00
N PRO A 49 -6.82 -7.99 -2.85
CA PRO A 49 -7.53 -9.01 -3.61
C PRO A 49 -8.94 -9.29 -3.08
N ASN A 50 -9.22 -8.91 -1.84
CA ASN A 50 -10.39 -9.37 -1.10
C ASN A 50 -11.39 -8.27 -0.74
N ALA A 51 -11.03 -6.99 -0.83
CA ALA A 51 -11.90 -5.89 -0.46
C ALA A 51 -11.60 -4.61 -1.24
N ASP A 52 -12.61 -3.75 -1.33
CA ASP A 52 -12.41 -2.33 -1.63
C ASP A 52 -11.76 -1.66 -0.40
N GLU A 53 -10.98 -0.62 -0.65
CA GLU A 53 -10.37 0.23 0.38
C GLU A 53 -11.13 1.54 0.48
N TRP A 54 -11.63 1.85 1.67
CA TRP A 54 -12.15 3.16 2.02
C TRP A 54 -11.18 3.86 2.95
N GLN A 55 -10.89 5.14 2.72
CA GLN A 55 -9.87 5.88 3.47
C GLN A 55 -10.44 7.13 4.12
N TYR A 56 -9.99 7.42 5.35
CA TYR A 56 -10.13 8.72 6.01
C TYR A 56 -8.75 9.31 6.29
N TRP A 57 -8.47 10.49 5.73
CA TRP A 57 -7.17 11.15 5.85
C TRP A 57 -7.14 12.00 7.10
N ILE A 58 -6.33 11.63 8.09
CA ILE A 58 -6.40 12.18 9.46
C ILE A 58 -5.49 13.40 9.61
N LYS A 59 -4.23 13.28 9.17
CA LYS A 59 -3.20 14.32 9.34
C LYS A 59 -2.24 14.31 8.15
N GLY A 60 -1.57 15.44 7.92
CA GLY A 60 -0.59 15.60 6.83
C GLY A 60 -1.24 15.70 5.45
N LYS A 61 -0.40 15.67 4.41
CA LYS A 61 -0.81 15.75 3.00
C LYS A 61 -0.26 14.55 2.25
N GLY A 62 -1.03 14.01 1.33
CA GLY A 62 -0.53 12.94 0.48
C GLY A 62 -1.20 12.86 -0.86
N ARG A 63 -0.72 11.92 -1.65
CA ARG A 63 -1.16 11.66 -3.01
C ARG A 63 -1.44 10.19 -3.18
N LEU A 64 -2.60 9.88 -3.73
CA LEU A 64 -3.02 8.54 -4.13
C LEU A 64 -3.03 8.44 -5.65
N GLY A 65 -2.26 7.52 -6.20
CA GLY A 65 -2.34 7.14 -7.60
C GLY A 65 -3.05 5.80 -7.74
N ILE A 66 -4.12 5.72 -8.54
CA ILE A 66 -4.92 4.52 -8.79
C ILE A 66 -4.80 4.12 -10.26
N PHE A 67 -4.49 2.85 -10.49
CA PHE A 67 -4.37 2.24 -11.81
C PHE A 67 -5.68 1.50 -12.11
N ASP A 68 -6.55 2.16 -12.88
CA ASP A 68 -7.77 1.55 -13.43
C ASP A 68 -7.44 0.95 -14.79
N THR A 69 -7.78 -0.33 -14.98
CA THR A 69 -7.28 -1.22 -16.06
C THR A 69 -7.07 -0.51 -17.40
N GLY A 70 -5.82 -0.10 -17.68
CA GLY A 70 -5.46 0.74 -18.82
C GLY A 70 -4.16 1.53 -18.57
N PRO A 71 -3.70 2.37 -19.52
CA PRO A 71 -2.48 3.17 -19.35
C PRO A 71 -2.68 4.38 -18.43
N HIS A 72 -3.90 4.60 -17.92
CA HIS A 72 -4.26 5.81 -17.20
C HIS A 72 -4.14 5.59 -15.69
N VAL A 73 -3.47 6.54 -15.04
CA VAL A 73 -3.41 6.63 -13.58
C VAL A 73 -4.29 7.81 -13.17
N ALA A 74 -5.32 7.54 -12.37
CA ALA A 74 -6.06 8.59 -11.69
C ALA A 74 -5.27 9.02 -10.45
N THR A 75 -4.87 10.28 -10.41
CA THR A 75 -4.04 10.83 -9.31
C THR A 75 -4.83 11.87 -8.55
N PHE A 76 -4.84 11.75 -7.23
CA PHE A 76 -5.60 12.62 -6.34
C PHE A 76 -4.71 13.08 -5.18
N ASP A 77 -4.74 14.37 -4.87
CA ASP A 77 -4.12 14.92 -3.67
C ASP A 77 -5.14 15.01 -2.54
N PHE A 78 -4.71 14.66 -1.34
CA PHE A 78 -5.54 14.52 -0.15
C PHE A 78 -4.98 15.33 1.02
N ASN A 79 -5.90 15.88 1.81
CA ASN A 79 -5.67 16.69 3.00
C ASN A 79 -6.45 16.12 4.20
N PRO A 80 -6.18 16.62 5.43
CA PRO A 80 -6.92 16.19 6.61
C PRO A 80 -8.43 16.42 6.46
N GLY A 81 -9.21 15.37 6.72
CA GLY A 81 -10.67 15.35 6.61
C GLY A 81 -11.21 14.76 5.30
N ASP A 82 -10.36 14.54 4.29
CA ASP A 82 -10.78 13.99 3.01
C ASP A 82 -11.08 12.48 3.06
N ILE A 83 -11.92 12.01 2.12
CA ILE A 83 -12.29 10.61 1.94
C ILE A 83 -11.71 10.06 0.64
N GLY A 84 -10.93 8.98 0.74
CA GLY A 84 -10.43 8.23 -0.41
C GLY A 84 -11.20 6.92 -0.64
N TYR A 85 -11.16 6.43 -1.87
CA TYR A 85 -11.73 5.12 -2.22
C TYR A 85 -10.94 4.44 -3.33
N VAL A 86 -10.61 3.17 -3.14
CA VAL A 86 -9.99 2.31 -4.15
C VAL A 86 -10.82 1.04 -4.30
N LYS A 87 -11.31 0.78 -5.51
CA LYS A 87 -12.03 -0.47 -5.79
C LYS A 87 -11.08 -1.67 -5.68
N ARG A 88 -11.60 -2.81 -5.22
CA ARG A 88 -10.88 -4.08 -5.10
C ARG A 88 -10.12 -4.40 -6.39
N ASN A 89 -8.90 -4.91 -6.23
CA ASN A 89 -7.95 -5.25 -7.30
C ASN A 89 -7.38 -4.07 -8.11
N LEU A 90 -7.79 -2.82 -7.88
CA LEU A 90 -7.09 -1.71 -8.51
C LEU A 90 -5.74 -1.47 -7.83
N GLY A 91 -4.68 -1.51 -8.63
CA GLY A 91 -3.33 -1.19 -8.18
C GLY A 91 -3.28 0.27 -7.74
N HIS A 92 -2.57 0.57 -6.65
CA HIS A 92 -2.43 1.94 -6.17
C HIS A 92 -1.19 2.12 -5.28
N TYR A 93 -0.79 3.37 -5.09
CA TYR A 93 0.26 3.79 -4.14
C TYR A 93 -0.19 5.02 -3.36
N ILE A 94 0.39 5.25 -2.18
CA ILE A 94 0.13 6.45 -1.37
C ILE A 94 1.46 7.10 -1.00
N LEU A 95 1.67 8.32 -1.47
CA LEU A 95 2.88 9.12 -1.24
C LEU A 95 2.59 10.21 -0.22
N ASN A 96 3.44 10.37 0.78
CA ASN A 96 3.46 11.59 1.59
C ASN A 96 4.12 12.72 0.79
N THR A 97 3.33 13.72 0.40
CA THR A 97 3.77 14.88 -0.39
C THR A 97 4.04 16.12 0.47
N GLY A 98 3.83 16.02 1.79
CA GLY A 98 4.06 17.08 2.75
C GLY A 98 5.44 17.04 3.41
N ASP A 99 5.64 18.00 4.31
CA ASP A 99 6.81 18.16 5.18
C ASP A 99 6.57 17.66 6.62
N THR A 100 5.37 17.15 6.91
CA THR A 100 4.99 16.52 8.18
C THR A 100 4.58 15.06 7.97
N ASP A 101 4.49 14.29 9.05
CA ASP A 101 3.92 12.94 9.00
C ASP A 101 2.51 12.95 8.41
N LEU A 102 2.26 11.99 7.52
CA LEU A 102 0.95 11.66 6.99
C LEU A 102 0.35 10.52 7.82
N GLU A 103 -0.92 10.63 8.19
CA GLU A 103 -1.67 9.55 8.84
C GLU A 103 -3.06 9.44 8.23
N PHE A 104 -3.46 8.21 7.93
CA PHE A 104 -4.80 7.91 7.45
C PHE A 104 -5.27 6.55 7.99
N LEU A 105 -6.59 6.41 8.06
CA LEU A 105 -7.27 5.17 8.37
C LEU A 105 -7.80 4.55 7.08
N ALA A 106 -7.35 3.34 6.76
CA ALA A 106 -7.93 2.50 5.73
C ALA A 106 -8.89 1.48 6.37
N VAL A 107 -10.03 1.27 5.72
CA VAL A 107 -11.10 0.37 6.15
C VAL A 107 -11.47 -0.56 5.00
N PHE A 108 -11.54 -1.84 5.32
CA PHE A 108 -11.80 -2.90 4.36
C PHE A 108 -13.02 -3.69 4.79
N ARG A 109 -13.97 -3.92 3.89
CA ARG A 109 -15.14 -4.78 4.17
C ARG A 109 -14.78 -6.26 4.04
N ALA A 110 -13.86 -6.73 4.88
CA ALA A 110 -13.43 -8.11 4.98
C ALA A 110 -12.97 -8.43 6.41
N PRO A 111 -13.07 -9.70 6.87
CA PRO A 111 -12.61 -10.11 8.20
C PRO A 111 -11.11 -9.97 8.40
N GLN A 112 -10.33 -10.04 7.32
CA GLN A 112 -8.88 -9.98 7.34
C GLN A 112 -8.36 -9.03 6.26
N TYR A 113 -7.31 -8.29 6.59
CA TYR A 113 -6.55 -7.50 5.63
C TYR A 113 -5.69 -8.41 4.75
N GLN A 114 -5.74 -8.19 3.45
CA GLN A 114 -4.85 -8.82 2.48
C GLN A 114 -4.34 -7.76 1.52
N SER A 115 -3.05 -7.79 1.23
CA SER A 115 -2.41 -6.91 0.27
C SER A 115 -1.40 -7.72 -0.54
N VAL A 116 -1.31 -7.42 -1.83
CA VAL A 116 -0.27 -7.95 -2.70
C VAL A 116 0.63 -6.80 -3.11
N SER A 117 1.89 -6.86 -2.71
CA SER A 117 2.94 -5.92 -3.13
C SER A 117 3.35 -6.23 -4.57
N LEU A 118 3.41 -5.22 -5.44
CA LEU A 118 3.96 -5.39 -6.80
C LEU A 118 5.39 -5.93 -6.71
N SER A 119 6.19 -5.35 -5.84
CA SER A 119 7.60 -5.73 -5.75
C SER A 119 7.76 -7.17 -5.28
N ASP A 120 6.98 -7.62 -4.29
CA ASP A 120 7.08 -9.00 -3.81
C ASP A 120 6.57 -9.97 -4.88
N TRP A 121 5.52 -9.59 -5.61
CA TRP A 121 4.99 -10.40 -6.70
C TRP A 121 6.04 -10.63 -7.79
N LEU A 122 6.76 -9.58 -8.19
CA LEU A 122 7.79 -9.69 -9.23
C LEU A 122 9.01 -10.47 -8.73
N THR A 123 9.48 -10.28 -7.49
CA THR A 123 10.64 -11.02 -6.96
C THR A 123 10.35 -12.50 -6.70
N HIS A 124 9.08 -12.89 -6.61
CA HIS A 124 8.63 -14.29 -6.50
C HIS A 124 8.13 -14.89 -7.83
N THR A 125 8.34 -14.18 -8.94
CA THR A 125 8.07 -14.66 -10.30
C THR A 125 9.39 -15.03 -10.97
N PRO A 126 9.48 -16.11 -11.77
CA PRO A 126 10.70 -16.47 -12.49
C PRO A 126 11.33 -15.27 -13.22
N PRO A 127 12.63 -14.99 -12.98
CA PRO A 127 13.25 -13.73 -13.38
C PRO A 127 13.27 -13.54 -14.91
N GLU A 128 13.34 -14.62 -15.69
CA GLU A 128 13.26 -14.55 -17.15
C GLU A 128 11.88 -14.04 -17.61
N MET A 129 10.80 -14.47 -16.97
CA MET A 129 9.45 -13.97 -17.28
C MET A 129 9.28 -12.51 -16.89
N VAL A 130 9.84 -12.10 -15.75
CA VAL A 130 9.81 -10.68 -15.32
C VAL A 130 10.59 -9.81 -16.30
N ALA A 131 11.82 -10.21 -16.67
CA ALA A 131 12.65 -9.50 -17.64
C ALA A 131 11.94 -9.35 -19.00
N GLN A 132 11.33 -10.44 -19.48
CA GLN A 132 10.55 -10.43 -20.72
C GLN A 132 9.31 -9.53 -20.63
N THR A 133 8.56 -9.60 -19.53
CA THR A 133 7.32 -8.83 -19.33
C THR A 133 7.59 -7.33 -19.23
N LEU A 134 8.65 -6.94 -18.51
CA LEU A 134 9.05 -5.54 -18.36
C LEU A 134 9.92 -5.03 -19.52
N ASN A 135 10.32 -5.92 -20.43
CA ASN A 135 11.21 -5.63 -21.55
C ASN A 135 12.54 -5.00 -21.10
N VAL A 136 13.21 -5.65 -20.16
CA VAL A 136 14.52 -5.22 -19.61
C VAL A 136 15.56 -6.34 -19.71
N ASP A 137 16.84 -5.97 -19.67
CA ASP A 137 17.94 -6.95 -19.61
C ASP A 137 17.83 -7.79 -18.30
N PRO A 138 17.95 -9.13 -18.35
CA PRO A 138 17.96 -9.97 -17.14
C PRO A 138 18.97 -9.54 -16.08
N ALA A 139 20.07 -8.87 -16.45
CA ALA A 139 21.05 -8.30 -15.53
C ALA A 139 20.47 -7.18 -14.64
N VAL A 140 19.37 -6.53 -15.06
CA VAL A 140 18.62 -5.58 -14.23
C VAL A 140 17.91 -6.32 -13.10
N ILE A 141 17.19 -7.41 -13.43
CA ILE A 141 16.46 -8.22 -12.44
C ILE A 141 17.44 -8.88 -11.46
N ALA A 142 18.62 -9.32 -11.94
CA ALA A 142 19.65 -9.92 -11.10
C ALA A 142 20.19 -8.99 -10.00
N ARG A 143 20.00 -7.67 -10.12
CA ARG A 143 20.39 -6.68 -9.12
C ARG A 143 19.33 -6.44 -8.05
N TRP A 144 18.12 -6.97 -8.23
CA TRP A 144 17.04 -6.76 -7.27
C TRP A 144 17.31 -7.49 -5.94
N PRO A 145 16.99 -6.87 -4.80
CA PRO A 145 17.04 -7.53 -3.51
C PRO A 145 16.08 -8.73 -3.46
N LYS A 146 16.54 -9.85 -2.90
CA LYS A 146 15.73 -11.08 -2.77
C LYS A 146 14.69 -11.01 -1.65
N ASN A 147 14.94 -10.20 -0.62
CA ASN A 147 14.17 -10.17 0.63
C ASN A 147 13.70 -8.74 0.99
N ALA A 148 13.68 -7.83 0.03
CA ALA A 148 13.24 -6.46 0.21
C ALA A 148 12.57 -5.98 -1.10
N PRO A 149 11.85 -4.85 -1.10
CA PRO A 149 11.29 -4.32 -2.33
C PRO A 149 12.40 -4.04 -3.35
N GLY A 150 12.31 -4.66 -4.52
CA GLY A 150 13.18 -4.41 -5.66
C GLY A 150 12.79 -3.23 -6.53
N ILE A 151 11.60 -2.64 -6.33
CA ILE A 151 11.19 -1.41 -6.99
C ILE A 151 10.69 -0.43 -5.93
N MET A 152 11.44 0.67 -5.77
CA MET A 152 11.11 1.82 -4.92
C MET A 152 11.37 3.10 -5.72
N PRO A 153 10.67 4.21 -5.44
CA PRO A 153 11.10 5.51 -5.93
C PRO A 153 12.49 5.85 -5.39
N GLU A 154 13.22 6.67 -6.13
CA GLU A 154 14.44 7.32 -5.65
C GLU A 154 14.15 8.32 -4.52
#